data_AF-A0A1V9R252-F1
#
_entry.id   AF-A0A1V9R252-F1
#
_cell.length_a   1.000
_cell.length_b   1.000
_cell.length_c   1.000
_cell.angle_alpha   90.00
_cell.angle_beta   90.00
_cell.angle_gamma   90.00
#
_symmetry.space_group_name_H-M   'P 1'
#
loop_
_entity.id
_entity.type
_entity.pdbx_description
1 polymer ?
#
loop_
_entity_poly.entity_id
_entity_poly.type
_entity_poly.pdbx_seq_one_letter_code
_entity_poly.pdbx_strand_id
1 'polypeptide(L)'
;MIELQIKDAQGKDKVITQNWVSTRTMLDYLDVLGKKYKTQAEYVRATAEIIAKTMGITSDEILDGVSGPGYDLFVQSFNNQIMGITDPETLAEMN
;
A
#
# COMPACT_ATOMS: atom_id res chain seq x y z
N MET A 1 -3.48 1.11 12.48
CA MET A 1 -4.36 1.23 11.28
C MET A 1 -3.52 1.41 10.00
N ILE A 2 -3.99 1.04 8.81
CA ILE A 2 -3.37 1.45 7.52
C ILE A 2 -4.33 2.35 6.76
N GLU A 3 -3.82 3.45 6.22
CA GLU A 3 -4.54 4.41 5.37
C GLU A 3 -3.79 4.61 4.05
N LEU A 4 -4.53 4.54 2.94
CA LEU A 4 -4.05 4.86 1.61
C LEU A 4 -4.86 6.01 1.01
N GLN A 5 -4.16 6.94 0.37
CA GLN A 5 -4.76 7.96 -0.49
C GLN A 5 -4.43 7.66 -1.95
N ILE A 6 -5.47 7.47 -2.76
CA ILE A 6 -5.38 7.26 -4.21
C ILE A 6 -6.36 8.19 -4.93
N LYS A 7 -6.28 8.29 -6.25
CA LYS A 7 -7.28 8.96 -7.08
C LYS A 7 -8.37 7.98 -7.54
N ASP A 8 -9.60 8.46 -7.63
CA ASP A 8 -10.69 7.74 -8.31
C ASP A 8 -10.63 7.92 -9.84
N ALA A 9 -11.56 7.30 -10.56
CA ALA A 9 -11.65 7.38 -12.03
C ALA A 9 -11.91 8.81 -12.54
N GLN A 10 -12.29 9.74 -11.68
CA GLN A 10 -12.54 11.15 -11.97
C GLN A 10 -11.38 12.05 -11.52
N GLY A 11 -10.31 11.46 -10.98
CA GLY A 11 -9.14 12.19 -10.48
C GLY A 11 -9.32 12.82 -9.10
N LYS A 12 -10.38 12.48 -8.36
CA LYS A 12 -10.60 12.97 -6.99
C LYS A 12 -9.90 12.07 -5.98
N ASP A 13 -9.50 12.67 -4.86
CA ASP A 13 -8.90 11.90 -3.76
C ASP A 13 -9.92 10.93 -3.14
N LYS A 14 -9.49 9.68 -3.00
CA LYS A 14 -10.18 8.58 -2.33
C LYS A 14 -9.26 8.06 -1.23
N VAL A 15 -9.78 8.06 -0.01
CA VAL A 15 -9.09 7.50 1.16
C VAL A 15 -9.64 6.12 1.44
N ILE A 16 -8.75 5.15 1.65
CA ILE A 16 -9.07 3.75 1.91
C ILE A 16 -8.36 3.35 3.20
N THR A 17 -9.12 2.85 4.17
CA THR A 17 -8.59 2.45 5.48
C THR A 17 -8.74 0.95 5.71
N GLN A 18 -7.76 0.37 6.39
CA GLN A 18 -7.77 -1.01 6.87
C GLN A 18 -7.35 -1.01 8.34
N ASN A 19 -8.27 -1.37 9.23
CA ASN A 19 -8.04 -1.28 10.67
C ASN A 19 -7.19 -2.43 11.21
N TRP A 20 -7.23 -3.59 10.56
CA TRP A 20 -6.54 -4.78 11.01
C TRP A 20 -5.84 -5.49 9.85
N VAL A 21 -4.54 -5.73 10.02
CA VAL A 21 -3.74 -6.54 9.10
C VAL A 21 -3.15 -7.70 9.89
N SER A 22 -3.45 -8.92 9.43
CA SER A 22 -2.90 -10.11 10.08
C SER A 22 -1.38 -10.21 9.89
N THR A 23 -0.68 -10.83 10.84
CA THR A 23 0.75 -11.15 10.68
C THR A 23 1.02 -11.95 9.40
N ARG A 24 0.07 -12.79 8.97
CA ARG A 24 0.19 -13.54 7.70
C ARG A 24 0.24 -12.60 6.49
N THR A 25 -0.62 -11.58 6.45
CA THR A 25 -0.62 -10.59 5.37
C THR A 25 0.68 -9.80 5.34
N MET A 26 1.22 -9.43 6.51
CA MET A 26 2.53 -8.79 6.61
C MET A 26 3.64 -9.71 6.07
N LEU A 27 3.64 -11.00 6.40
CA LEU A 27 4.60 -11.97 5.87
C LEU A 27 4.48 -12.13 4.35
N ASP A 28 3.27 -12.27 3.82
CA ASP A 28 3.01 -12.32 2.38
C ASP A 28 3.60 -11.07 1.68
N TYR A 29 3.48 -9.90 2.30
CA TYR A 29 4.05 -8.65 1.79
C TYR A 29 5.59 -8.63 1.83
N LEU A 30 6.19 -9.10 2.91
CA LEU A 30 7.66 -9.21 3.03
C LEU A 30 8.24 -10.18 2.00
N ASP A 31 7.54 -11.27 1.70
CA ASP A 31 7.93 -12.20 0.63
C ASP A 31 7.92 -11.53 -0.75
N VAL A 32 6.93 -10.66 -1.02
CA VAL A 32 6.87 -9.84 -2.24
C VAL A 32 8.04 -8.86 -2.30
N LEU A 33 8.39 -8.18 -1.20
CA LEU A 33 9.52 -7.25 -1.17
C LEU A 33 10.89 -7.94 -1.29
N GLY A 34 11.04 -9.12 -0.69
CA GLY A 34 12.30 -9.90 -0.74
C GLY A 34 12.56 -10.57 -2.08
N LYS A 35 11.56 -10.65 -2.96
CA LYS A 35 11.68 -11.28 -4.27
C LYS A 35 12.51 -10.43 -5.23
N LYS A 36 13.34 -11.10 -6.04
CA LYS A 36 14.04 -10.46 -7.17
C LYS A 36 13.14 -10.41 -8.40
N TYR A 37 12.89 -9.21 -8.90
CA TYR A 37 12.12 -8.96 -10.12
C TYR A 37 13.05 -8.72 -11.30
N LYS A 38 12.68 -9.16 -12.50
CA LYS A 38 13.50 -8.93 -13.71
C LYS A 38 13.33 -7.52 -14.24
N THR A 39 12.16 -6.92 -14.02
CA THR A 39 11.83 -5.57 -14.47
C THR A 39 11.12 -4.77 -13.40
N GLN A 40 11.18 -3.44 -13.49
CA GLN A 40 10.42 -2.55 -12.61
C GLN A 40 8.91 -2.76 -12.77
N ALA A 41 8.43 -3.06 -13.98
CA ALA A 41 7.02 -3.31 -14.24
C ALA A 41 6.51 -4.57 -13.51
N GLU A 42 7.33 -5.62 -13.38
CA GLU A 42 6.99 -6.80 -12.58
C GLU A 42 6.92 -6.46 -11.08
N TYR A 43 7.86 -5.66 -10.58
CA TYR A 43 7.85 -5.18 -9.18
C TYR A 43 6.59 -4.35 -8.88
N VAL A 44 6.26 -3.39 -9.74
CA VAL A 44 5.08 -2.52 -9.59
C VAL A 44 3.79 -3.33 -9.59
N ARG A 45 3.64 -4.32 -10.49
CA ARG A 45 2.45 -5.18 -10.49
C ARG A 45 2.35 -6.03 -9.22
N ALA A 46 3.45 -6.66 -8.80
CA ALA A 46 3.44 -7.51 -7.62
C ALA A 46 3.16 -6.73 -6.32
N THR A 47 3.73 -5.53 -6.20
CA THR A 47 3.46 -4.64 -5.06
C THR A 47 2.03 -4.10 -5.07
N ALA A 48 1.49 -3.70 -6.23
CA ALA A 48 0.08 -3.31 -6.35
C ALA A 48 -0.87 -4.45 -5.94
N GLU A 49 -0.61 -5.68 -6.39
CA GLU A 49 -1.45 -6.85 -6.07
C GLU A 49 -1.53 -7.13 -4.56
N ILE A 50 -0.39 -7.12 -3.86
CA ILE A 50 -0.37 -7.42 -2.42
C ILE A 50 -0.94 -6.26 -1.57
N ILE A 51 -0.71 -5.01 -1.99
CA ILE A 51 -1.31 -3.85 -1.33
C ILE A 51 -2.83 -3.89 -1.52
N ALA A 52 -3.30 -4.13 -2.74
CA ALA A 52 -4.72 -4.24 -3.07
C ALA A 52 -5.40 -5.35 -2.26
N LYS A 53 -4.78 -6.53 -2.18
CA LYS A 53 -5.25 -7.64 -1.33
C LYS A 53 -5.36 -7.25 0.14
N THR A 54 -4.37 -6.50 0.66
CA THR A 54 -4.37 -6.06 2.06
C THR A 54 -5.49 -5.06 2.34
N MET A 55 -5.75 -4.17 1.39
CA MET A 55 -6.70 -3.07 1.54
C MET A 55 -8.11 -3.42 1.07
N GLY A 56 -8.34 -4.63 0.53
CA GLY A 56 -9.65 -5.06 0.05
C GLY A 56 -10.12 -4.33 -1.22
N ILE A 57 -9.18 -3.91 -2.08
CA ILE A 57 -9.45 -3.22 -3.34
C ILE A 57 -8.80 -3.99 -4.51
N THR A 58 -8.93 -3.48 -5.73
CA THR A 58 -8.26 -4.05 -6.91
C THR A 58 -6.86 -3.46 -7.13
N SER A 59 -5.97 -4.21 -7.79
CA SER A 59 -4.66 -3.69 -8.20
C SER A 59 -4.80 -2.55 -9.20
N ASP A 60 -5.83 -2.60 -10.06
CA ASP A 60 -6.09 -1.58 -11.07
C ASP A 60 -6.48 -0.24 -10.41
N GLU A 61 -7.27 -0.27 -9.33
CA GLU A 61 -7.53 0.94 -8.54
C GLU A 61 -6.25 1.59 -8.00
N ILE A 62 -5.23 0.81 -7.65
CA ILE A 62 -3.93 1.35 -7.25
C ILE A 62 -3.16 1.89 -8.45
N LEU A 63 -3.08 1.13 -9.53
CA LEU A 63 -2.28 1.49 -10.71
C LEU A 63 -2.84 2.72 -11.44
N ASP A 64 -4.17 2.89 -11.45
CA ASP A 64 -4.84 4.05 -12.02
C ASP A 64 -4.92 5.22 -11.03
N GLY A 65 -4.95 4.93 -9.73
CA GLY A 65 -5.13 5.91 -8.66
C GLY A 65 -3.83 6.53 -8.14
N VAL A 66 -2.66 5.94 -8.40
CA VAL A 66 -1.36 6.44 -7.95
C VAL A 66 -0.58 7.02 -9.11
N SER A 67 -0.12 8.26 -8.98
CA SER A 67 0.71 8.88 -10.02
C SER A 67 2.01 8.10 -10.23
N GLY A 68 2.41 7.88 -11.49
CA GLY A 68 3.64 7.15 -11.83
C GLY A 68 4.89 7.60 -11.05
N PRO A 69 5.22 8.92 -10.99
CA PRO A 69 6.36 9.41 -10.23
C PRO A 69 6.27 9.20 -8.70
N GLY A 70 5.04 9.06 -8.17
CA GLY A 70 4.77 8.90 -6.75
C GLY A 70 4.67 7.45 -6.29
N TYR A 71 4.77 6.47 -7.19
CA TYR A 71 4.51 5.07 -6.88
C TYR A 71 5.46 4.49 -5.82
N ASP A 72 6.78 4.77 -5.93
CA ASP A 72 7.75 4.26 -4.97
C ASP A 72 7.52 4.84 -3.56
N LEU A 73 7.18 6.13 -3.46
CA LEU A 73 6.83 6.78 -2.19
C LEU A 73 5.53 6.21 -1.61
N PHE A 74 4.54 5.90 -2.46
CA PHE A 74 3.30 5.25 -2.06
C PHE A 74 3.56 3.87 -1.45
N VAL A 75 4.39 3.02 -2.10
CA VAL A 75 4.78 1.71 -1.57
C VAL A 75 5.56 1.85 -0.26
N GLN A 76 6.47 2.83 -0.17
CA GLN A 76 7.23 3.10 1.06
C GLN A 76 6.32 3.52 2.21
N SER A 77 5.31 4.37 1.95
CA SER A 77 4.31 4.77 2.95
C SER A 77 3.55 3.56 3.47
N PHE A 78 3.03 2.71 2.58
CA PHE A 78 2.36 1.47 2.96
C PHE A 78 3.28 0.55 3.79
N ASN A 79 4.54 0.40 3.38
CA ASN A 79 5.55 -0.37 4.12
C ASN A 79 5.72 0.12 5.56
N ASN A 80 5.80 1.44 5.78
CA ASN A 80 5.98 1.99 7.12
C ASN A 80 4.76 1.74 8.02
N GLN A 81 3.55 1.83 7.45
CA GLN A 81 2.31 1.57 8.17
C GLN A 81 2.13 0.08 8.50
N ILE A 82 2.36 -0.83 7.55
CA ILE A 82 2.21 -2.28 7.80
C ILE A 82 3.25 -2.82 8.80
N MET A 83 4.42 -2.19 8.88
CA MET A 83 5.46 -2.51 9.86
C MET A 83 5.25 -1.83 11.23
N GLY A 84 4.20 -1.02 11.38
CA GLY A 84 3.92 -0.28 12.62
C GLY A 84 4.90 0.85 12.94
N ILE A 85 5.71 1.28 11.97
CA ILE A 85 6.68 2.39 12.12
C ILE A 85 5.92 3.73 12.17
N THR A 86 4.87 3.85 11.38
CA THR A 86 3.92 4.96 11.38
C THR A 86 2.54 4.37 11.56
N ASP A 87 2.16 4.03 12.80
CA ASP A 87 0.76 3.73 13.07
C ASP A 87 -0.01 5.06 13.13
N PRO A 88 -1.03 5.29 12.29
CA PRO A 88 -1.90 6.45 12.39
C PRO A 88 -2.54 6.59 13.78
N GLU A 89 -2.73 5.49 14.53
CA GLU A 89 -3.26 5.54 15.89
C GLU A 89 -2.20 6.02 16.91
N THR A 90 -0.91 5.66 16.77
CA THR A 90 0.12 6.16 17.70
C THR A 90 0.43 7.64 17.51
N LEU A 91 0.25 8.19 16.30
CA LEU A 91 0.35 9.63 16.07
C LEU A 91 -0.87 10.41 16.61
N ALA A 92 -2.04 9.78 16.67
CA ALA A 92 -3.26 10.38 17.23
C ALA A 92 -3.27 10.40 18.77
N GLU A 93 -2.65 9.41 19.43
CA GLU A 93 -2.54 9.35 20.90
C GLU A 93 -1.43 10.25 21.48
N MET A 94 -0.58 10.83 20.63
CA MET A 94 0.50 11.75 21.02
C MET A 94 0.15 13.25 20.88
N ASN A 95 -1.08 13.58 20.49
CA ASN A 95 -1.62 14.96 20.42
C ASN A 95 -2.87 15.12 21.29
#